data_AF-A0A951J8M6-F1
#
_entry.id   AF-A0A951J8M6-F1
#
_cell.length_a   1.000
_cell.length_b   1.000
_cell.length_c   1.000
_cell.angle_alpha   90.00
_cell.angle_beta   90.00
_cell.angle_gamma   90.00
#
_symmetry.space_group_name_H-M   'P 1'
#
loop_
_entity.id
_entity.type
_entity.pdbx_description
1 polymer ?
#
loop_
_entity_poly.entity_id
_entity_poly.type
_entity_poly.pdbx_seq_one_letter_code
_entity_poly.pdbx_strand_id
1 'polypeptide(L)'
;MNDVLPLLRSGTTPLFLAPQAGVSESPFRRLCRDFGADVVVTEFISADGLVLGNGRTREYLRFDEEERPIGVQIFGSEPAMMADAAAMVHEEFGPDFIDINFGCPVKKVVKRNGGSGCLRDPDLVQAIIRAVADAHPLPTTVKIRSGFDEAGRDPVGIALRCQDAGARWITLHPRTRADMYSGEARWSEIRQLVDALEIPVIGNGDIRSGPDARRMRDETGCHGIMIARGSHGDPWIFTEARAALDGLPVPGQPGVEERFAICLRHARNAIAFEPDSERAVLEFRKHLGWYTKGLPGGRVLRTELFQAPVYNTTRTETLRFASLDDLVTQAELSLRELVRARTFALRVRRRGEHEFRSRDVAVALGDLLRPGSAGVDLDHPQIEVPIEISGDVAHVLRDSLP
;
A
#
# COMPACT_ATOMS: atom_id res chain seq x y z
N MET A 1 -6.72 24.60 6.49
CA MET A 1 -6.30 23.54 7.43
C MET A 1 -7.45 22.55 7.47
N ASN A 2 -7.25 21.35 6.92
CA ASN A 2 -8.31 20.32 6.85
C ASN A 2 -8.40 19.63 8.21
N ASP A 3 -9.11 20.25 9.15
CA ASP A 3 -9.24 19.74 10.51
C ASP A 3 -10.12 18.48 10.55
N VAL A 4 -9.56 17.38 11.06
CA VAL A 4 -10.25 16.08 11.22
C VAL A 4 -11.18 16.10 12.45
N LEU A 5 -10.95 16.97 13.43
CA LEU A 5 -11.76 17.03 14.65
C LEU A 5 -13.24 17.38 14.41
N PRO A 6 -13.59 18.37 13.56
CA PRO A 6 -14.97 18.62 13.17
C PRO A 6 -15.64 17.39 12.55
N LEU A 7 -14.92 16.65 11.70
CA LEU A 7 -15.44 15.43 11.07
C LEU A 7 -15.76 14.37 12.15
N LEU A 8 -14.86 14.16 13.12
CA LEU A 8 -15.05 13.24 14.25
C LEU A 8 -16.17 13.66 15.21
N ARG A 9 -16.60 14.93 15.16
CA ARG A 9 -17.68 15.49 16.01
C ARG A 9 -18.98 15.73 15.24
N SER A 10 -19.01 15.44 13.94
CA SER A 10 -20.12 15.76 13.04
C SER A 10 -21.37 14.87 13.22
N GLY A 11 -21.26 13.79 14.01
CA GLY A 11 -22.30 12.75 14.11
C GLY A 11 -22.29 11.74 12.95
N THR A 12 -21.50 11.99 11.90
CA THR A 12 -21.12 10.94 10.94
C THR A 12 -19.94 10.14 11.48
N THR A 13 -19.85 8.86 11.13
CA THR A 13 -18.71 8.00 11.50
C THR A 13 -17.70 7.96 10.36
N PRO A 14 -16.64 8.80 10.37
CA PRO A 14 -15.60 8.78 9.35
C PRO A 14 -14.83 7.46 9.30
N LEU A 15 -14.43 7.10 8.09
CA LEU A 15 -13.65 5.92 7.75
C LEU A 15 -12.19 6.30 7.51
N PHE A 16 -11.28 5.63 8.22
CA PHE A 16 -9.84 5.84 8.14
C PHE A 16 -9.19 4.67 7.41
N LEU A 17 -8.30 4.94 6.46
CA LEU A 17 -7.33 3.94 6.02
C LEU A 17 -6.19 3.86 7.04
N ALA A 18 -5.93 2.64 7.53
CA ALA A 18 -4.89 2.41 8.51
C ALA A 18 -3.47 2.58 7.93
N PRO A 19 -2.50 3.01 8.75
CA PRO A 19 -1.09 2.99 8.39
C PRO A 19 -0.57 1.54 8.34
N GLN A 20 -0.02 1.14 7.20
CA GLN A 20 0.42 -0.23 6.94
C GLN A 20 1.73 -0.22 6.14
N ALA A 21 2.84 -0.51 6.81
CA ALA A 21 4.14 -0.60 6.15
C ALA A 21 4.13 -1.61 4.99
N GLY A 22 4.61 -1.13 3.84
CA GLY A 22 4.60 -1.76 2.54
C GLY A 22 3.21 -1.96 1.96
N VAL A 23 2.18 -1.19 2.35
CA VAL A 23 0.83 -1.31 1.78
C VAL A 23 0.09 0.02 1.63
N SER A 24 0.25 0.93 2.59
CA SER A 24 -0.42 2.24 2.55
C SER A 24 0.44 3.30 1.86
N GLU A 25 1.09 2.95 0.76
CA GLU A 25 1.76 3.91 -0.12
C GLU A 25 0.76 4.91 -0.73
N SER A 26 1.23 6.09 -1.17
CA SER A 26 0.37 7.14 -1.74
C SER A 26 -0.60 6.63 -2.82
N PRO A 27 -0.15 5.83 -3.82
CA PRO A 27 -1.05 5.19 -4.80
C PRO A 27 -2.24 4.45 -4.20
N PHE A 28 -2.02 3.66 -3.14
CA PHE A 28 -3.09 2.92 -2.48
C PHE A 28 -3.99 3.83 -1.65
N ARG A 29 -3.42 4.83 -0.96
CA ARG A 29 -4.19 5.80 -0.18
C ARG A 29 -5.15 6.58 -1.07
N ARG A 30 -4.67 7.10 -2.21
CA ARG A 30 -5.50 7.77 -3.23
C ARG A 30 -6.59 6.85 -3.76
N LEU A 31 -6.25 5.59 -4.05
CA LEU A 31 -7.25 4.60 -4.45
C LEU A 31 -8.33 4.40 -3.38
N CYS A 32 -7.96 4.31 -2.11
CA CYS A 32 -8.95 4.20 -1.02
C CYS A 32 -9.78 5.47 -0.82
N ARG A 33 -9.22 6.67 -1.08
CA ARG A 33 -9.98 7.94 -1.11
C ARG A 33 -11.09 7.87 -2.15
N ASP A 34 -10.79 7.40 -3.37
CA ASP A 34 -11.78 7.23 -4.44
C ASP A 34 -12.95 6.31 -4.04
N PHE A 35 -12.69 5.34 -3.15
CA PHE A 35 -13.71 4.41 -2.64
C PHE A 35 -14.39 4.87 -1.34
N GLY A 36 -14.06 6.07 -0.84
CA GLY A 36 -14.75 6.67 0.31
C GLY A 36 -14.03 6.55 1.65
N ALA A 37 -12.71 6.34 1.67
CA ALA A 37 -11.92 6.60 2.88
C ALA A 37 -11.91 8.11 3.14
N ASP A 38 -12.40 8.54 4.31
CA ASP A 38 -12.51 9.97 4.67
C ASP A 38 -11.18 10.56 5.16
N VAL A 39 -10.31 9.72 5.74
CA VAL A 39 -8.99 10.11 6.23
C VAL A 39 -8.02 8.99 5.90
N VAL A 40 -6.79 9.33 5.49
CA VAL A 40 -5.74 8.33 5.23
C VAL A 40 -4.51 8.62 6.09
N VAL A 41 -3.75 7.57 6.40
CA VAL A 41 -2.50 7.69 7.17
C VAL A 41 -1.38 7.04 6.37
N THR A 42 -0.22 7.68 6.34
CA THR A 42 0.96 7.15 5.64
C THR A 42 1.39 5.80 6.19
N GLU A 43 2.32 5.15 5.52
CA GLU A 43 3.16 4.16 6.20
C GLU A 43 3.88 4.79 7.40
N PHE A 44 4.30 3.95 8.36
CA PHE A 44 4.99 4.46 9.55
C PHE A 44 6.51 4.52 9.39
N ILE A 45 7.08 5.58 9.91
CA ILE A 45 8.50 5.91 9.74
C ILE A 45 9.24 5.95 11.07
N SER A 46 10.49 5.50 11.07
CA SER A 46 11.36 5.55 12.24
C SER A 46 11.84 6.98 12.45
N ALA A 47 11.62 7.55 13.63
CA ALA A 47 12.15 8.86 14.00
C ALA A 47 13.68 8.89 13.86
N ASP A 48 14.39 7.87 14.38
CA ASP A 48 15.83 7.74 14.20
C ASP A 48 16.24 7.72 12.71
N GLY A 49 15.49 7.01 11.87
CA GLY A 49 15.78 6.89 10.45
C GLY A 49 15.58 8.21 9.69
N LEU A 50 14.63 9.02 10.13
CA LEU A 50 14.36 10.33 9.56
C LEU A 50 15.42 11.35 9.99
N VAL A 51 15.69 11.46 11.29
CA VAL A 51 16.61 12.45 11.87
C VAL A 51 18.07 12.17 11.49
N LEU A 52 18.50 10.90 11.48
CA LEU A 52 19.87 10.52 11.14
C LEU A 52 20.15 10.48 9.63
N GLY A 53 19.20 10.92 8.80
CA GLY A 53 19.48 11.26 7.39
C GLY A 53 19.50 10.09 6.40
N ASN A 54 18.62 9.10 6.54
CA ASN A 54 18.45 8.11 5.47
C ASN A 54 17.51 8.67 4.38
N GLY A 55 18.07 9.11 3.23
CA GLY A 55 17.30 9.74 2.15
C GLY A 55 16.09 8.93 1.66
N ARG A 56 16.20 7.59 1.64
CA ARG A 56 15.08 6.68 1.32
C ARG A 56 13.90 6.78 2.28
N THR A 57 14.16 7.19 3.52
CA THR A 57 13.13 7.30 4.56
C THR A 57 12.19 8.47 4.24
N ARG A 58 12.68 9.54 3.59
CA ARG A 58 11.84 10.68 3.15
C ARG A 58 10.87 10.33 2.02
N GLU A 59 11.22 9.35 1.17
CA GLU A 59 10.35 8.95 0.04
C GLU A 59 8.99 8.41 0.51
N TYR A 60 8.94 7.76 1.68
CA TYR A 60 7.71 7.23 2.29
C TYR A 60 6.77 8.31 2.84
N LEU A 61 7.27 9.53 3.03
CA LEU A 61 6.50 10.67 3.54
C LEU A 61 5.82 11.48 2.45
N ARG A 62 6.10 11.17 1.18
CA ARG A 62 5.47 11.86 0.04
C ARG A 62 3.98 11.55 -0.02
N PHE A 63 3.19 12.59 -0.27
CA PHE A 63 1.76 12.51 -0.52
C PHE A 63 1.30 13.67 -1.40
N ASP A 64 0.17 13.50 -2.07
CA ASP A 64 -0.49 14.49 -2.90
C ASP A 64 -1.66 15.17 -2.16
N GLU A 65 -2.08 16.36 -2.62
CA GLU A 65 -3.18 17.12 -2.00
C GLU A 65 -4.53 16.35 -2.01
N GLU A 66 -4.75 15.49 -3.00
CA GLU A 66 -5.94 14.63 -3.12
C GLU A 66 -6.09 13.65 -1.94
N GLU A 67 -4.99 13.38 -1.22
CA GLU A 67 -4.99 12.49 -0.07
C GLU A 67 -5.52 13.16 1.20
N ARG A 68 -5.61 14.49 1.24
CA ARG A 68 -6.06 15.20 2.44
C ARG A 68 -7.53 14.95 2.75
N PRO A 69 -7.93 14.80 4.03
CA PRO A 69 -7.07 14.86 5.22
C PRO A 69 -6.13 13.66 5.37
N ILE A 70 -4.85 13.94 5.61
CA ILE A 70 -3.79 12.93 5.74
C ILE A 70 -2.97 13.11 7.03
N GLY A 71 -2.69 11.98 7.69
CA GLY A 71 -1.75 11.91 8.80
C GLY A 71 -0.43 11.25 8.42
N VAL A 72 0.67 11.76 8.95
CA VAL A 72 1.97 11.07 8.90
C VAL A 72 2.18 10.31 10.20
N GLN A 73 2.45 9.00 10.12
CA GLN A 73 2.70 8.18 11.30
C GLN A 73 4.21 8.02 11.58
N ILE A 74 4.67 8.41 12.76
CA ILE A 74 6.06 8.26 13.22
C ILE A 74 6.16 7.25 14.37
N PHE A 75 7.33 6.64 14.56
CA PHE A 75 7.60 5.74 15.68
C PHE A 75 9.04 5.85 16.17
N GLY A 76 9.23 5.62 17.47
CA GLY A 76 10.51 5.70 18.15
C GLY A 76 10.31 5.54 19.65
N SER A 77 11.41 5.56 20.39
CA SER A 77 11.41 5.38 21.84
C SER A 77 12.17 6.48 22.59
N GLU A 78 12.77 7.43 21.89
CA GLU A 78 13.49 8.56 22.46
C GLU A 78 12.68 9.84 22.26
N PRO A 79 12.14 10.49 23.31
CA PRO A 79 11.27 11.66 23.19
C PRO A 79 11.86 12.80 22.36
N ALA A 80 13.16 13.11 22.54
CA ALA A 80 13.81 14.17 21.79
C ALA A 80 13.88 13.86 20.28
N MET A 81 14.22 12.63 19.89
CA MET A 81 14.23 12.25 18.48
C MET A 81 12.83 12.21 17.87
N MET A 82 11.82 11.84 18.66
CA MET A 82 10.43 11.89 18.22
C MET A 82 9.97 13.33 17.96
N ALA A 83 10.35 14.27 18.83
CA ALA A 83 10.09 15.70 18.65
C ALA A 83 10.77 16.25 17.38
N ASP A 84 12.06 15.99 17.20
CA ASP A 84 12.82 16.41 16.02
C ASP A 84 12.21 15.85 14.73
N ALA A 85 11.86 14.56 14.72
CA ALA A 85 11.21 13.93 13.58
C ALA A 85 9.84 14.56 13.27
N ALA A 86 9.05 14.88 14.29
CA ALA A 86 7.73 15.50 14.10
C ALA A 86 7.84 16.93 13.57
N ALA A 87 8.79 17.72 14.07
CA ALA A 87 9.10 19.05 13.54
C ALA A 87 9.52 18.97 12.06
N MET A 88 10.44 18.06 11.72
CA MET A 88 10.84 17.84 10.32
C MET A 88 9.66 17.44 9.42
N VAL A 89 8.78 16.54 9.89
CA VAL A 89 7.58 16.14 9.15
C VAL A 89 6.67 17.34 8.90
N HIS A 90 6.45 18.16 9.92
CA HIS A 90 5.61 19.35 9.81
C HIS A 90 6.19 20.36 8.81
N GLU A 91 7.48 20.68 8.93
CA GLU A 91 8.16 21.69 8.12
C GLU A 91 8.34 21.26 6.66
N GLU A 92 8.72 20.00 6.42
CA GLU A 92 9.05 19.52 5.07
C GLU A 92 7.82 19.04 4.29
N PHE A 93 6.81 18.48 4.95
CA PHE A 93 5.67 17.82 4.28
C PHE A 93 4.31 18.42 4.63
N GLY A 94 4.15 19.01 5.82
CA GLY A 94 2.92 19.69 6.24
C GLY A 94 1.63 18.84 6.16
N PRO A 95 1.56 17.66 6.81
CA PRO A 95 0.33 16.87 6.88
C PRO A 95 -0.77 17.59 7.69
N ASP A 96 -1.96 16.99 7.77
CA ASP A 96 -3.07 17.55 8.57
C ASP A 96 -2.98 17.16 10.06
N PHE A 97 -2.24 16.09 10.38
CA PHE A 97 -1.91 15.66 11.74
C PHE A 97 -0.67 14.77 11.76
N ILE A 98 -0.07 14.59 12.94
CA ILE A 98 1.04 13.68 13.18
C ILE A 98 0.59 12.58 14.15
N ASP A 99 0.71 11.33 13.75
CA ASP A 99 0.29 10.16 14.53
C ASP A 99 1.49 9.40 15.09
N ILE A 100 1.42 8.97 16.34
CA ILE A 100 2.47 8.20 17.00
C ILE A 100 2.06 6.73 17.05
N ASN A 101 2.90 5.86 16.48
CA ASN A 101 2.69 4.43 16.51
C ASN A 101 3.13 3.82 17.84
N PHE A 102 2.17 3.43 18.67
CA PHE A 102 2.36 2.57 19.84
C PHE A 102 1.74 1.18 19.64
N GLY A 103 1.45 0.78 18.40
CA GLY A 103 0.67 -0.42 18.08
C GLY A 103 1.45 -1.51 17.35
N CYS A 104 2.55 -1.19 16.65
CA CYS A 104 3.27 -2.16 15.82
C CYS A 104 3.92 -3.27 16.66
N PRO A 105 3.58 -4.55 16.45
CA PRO A 105 4.11 -5.66 17.25
C PRO A 105 5.35 -6.31 16.64
N VAL A 106 5.81 -5.83 15.47
CA VAL A 106 6.92 -6.42 14.71
C VAL A 106 8.20 -6.43 15.54
N LYS A 107 8.86 -7.59 15.60
CA LYS A 107 10.05 -7.82 16.44
C LYS A 107 11.14 -6.76 16.26
N LYS A 108 11.43 -6.33 15.02
CA LYS A 108 12.48 -5.32 14.74
C LYS A 108 12.17 -3.96 15.37
N VAL A 109 10.89 -3.57 15.38
CA VAL A 109 10.42 -2.31 15.98
C VAL A 109 10.43 -2.42 17.51
N VAL A 110 9.83 -3.48 18.04
CA VAL A 110 9.73 -3.72 19.49
C VAL A 110 11.11 -3.90 20.16
N LYS A 111 12.09 -4.50 19.48
CA LYS A 111 13.46 -4.67 20.02
C LYS A 111 14.18 -3.36 20.29
N ARG A 112 13.80 -2.26 19.61
CA ARG A 112 14.32 -0.91 19.86
C ARG A 112 13.41 -0.10 20.79
N ASN A 113 12.55 -0.80 21.53
CA ASN A 113 11.50 -0.25 22.35
C ASN A 113 10.47 0.63 21.62
N GLY A 114 10.44 0.63 20.28
CA GLY A 114 9.46 1.39 19.51
C GLY A 114 8.13 0.63 19.31
N GLY A 115 7.13 1.31 18.76
CA GLY A 115 5.83 0.72 18.50
C GLY A 115 5.17 0.27 19.79
N SER A 116 4.60 -0.93 19.79
CA SER A 116 4.02 -1.52 21.01
C SER A 116 5.05 -1.89 22.09
N GLY A 117 6.36 -1.76 21.83
CA GLY A 117 7.39 -1.87 22.86
C GLY A 117 7.25 -0.83 23.96
N CYS A 118 6.86 0.41 23.59
CA CYS A 118 6.63 1.51 24.54
C CYS A 118 5.54 1.19 25.56
N LEU A 119 4.57 0.32 25.24
CA LEU A 119 3.44 0.00 26.13
C LEU A 119 3.85 -0.73 27.43
N ARG A 120 5.13 -1.11 27.58
CA ARG A 120 5.66 -1.59 28.86
C ARG A 120 5.95 -0.46 29.85
N ASP A 121 6.05 0.77 29.37
CA ASP A 121 6.42 1.95 30.13
C ASP A 121 5.45 3.10 29.79
N PRO A 122 4.33 3.21 30.54
CA PRO A 122 3.36 4.28 30.32
C PRO A 122 3.89 5.70 30.58
N ASP A 123 5.00 5.85 31.32
CA ASP A 123 5.61 7.16 31.56
C ASP A 123 6.43 7.59 30.34
N LEU A 124 7.12 6.64 29.69
CA LEU A 124 7.75 6.87 28.39
C LEU A 124 6.72 7.27 27.32
N VAL A 125 5.57 6.59 27.28
CA VAL A 125 4.48 6.93 26.33
C VAL A 125 4.07 8.40 26.49
N GLN A 126 3.86 8.87 27.71
CA GLN A 126 3.51 10.27 27.97
C GLN A 126 4.64 11.23 27.57
N ALA A 127 5.89 10.90 27.91
CA ALA A 127 7.04 11.72 27.57
C ALA A 127 7.18 11.91 26.05
N ILE A 128 6.98 10.86 25.27
CA ILE A 128 7.01 10.92 23.81
C ILE A 128 5.86 11.80 23.27
N ILE A 129 4.63 11.62 23.76
CA ILE A 129 3.48 12.40 23.29
C ILE A 129 3.66 13.89 23.56
N ARG A 130 4.09 14.25 24.78
CA ARG A 130 4.37 15.66 25.15
C ARG A 130 5.44 16.26 24.24
N ALA A 131 6.56 15.57 24.08
CA ALA A 131 7.66 16.04 23.25
C ALA A 131 7.25 16.27 21.78
N VAL A 132 6.44 15.37 21.22
CA VAL A 132 5.91 15.52 19.85
C VAL A 132 4.90 16.67 19.76
N ALA A 133 3.95 16.74 20.69
CA ALA A 133 2.92 17.79 20.70
C ALA A 133 3.49 19.20 20.89
N ASP A 134 4.59 19.35 21.63
CA ASP A 134 5.26 20.63 21.83
C ASP A 134 6.13 21.05 20.63
N ALA A 135 6.45 20.12 19.71
CA ALA A 135 7.36 20.35 18.60
C ALA A 135 6.70 20.96 17.34
N HIS A 136 5.37 20.95 17.25
CA HIS A 136 4.64 21.44 16.08
C HIS A 136 3.21 21.91 16.42
N PRO A 137 2.56 22.74 15.59
CA PRO A 137 1.21 23.24 15.86
C PRO A 137 0.07 22.29 15.44
N LEU A 138 0.37 21.23 14.67
CA LEU A 138 -0.65 20.28 14.18
C LEU A 138 -1.20 19.40 15.31
N PRO A 139 -2.40 18.79 15.17
CA PRO A 139 -2.88 17.78 16.09
C PRO A 139 -1.93 16.58 16.20
N THR A 140 -1.52 16.24 17.43
CA THR A 140 -0.79 15.00 17.74
C THR A 140 -1.76 13.91 18.14
N THR A 141 -1.61 12.72 17.55
CA THR A 141 -2.56 11.61 17.72
C THR A 141 -1.81 10.32 18.01
N VAL A 142 -2.50 9.31 18.52
CA VAL A 142 -1.84 8.04 18.84
C VAL A 142 -2.63 6.84 18.36
N LYS A 143 -1.92 5.82 17.88
CA LYS A 143 -2.46 4.50 17.61
C LYS A 143 -1.88 3.48 18.58
N ILE A 144 -2.72 2.93 19.44
CA ILE A 144 -2.33 2.00 20.51
C ILE A 144 -2.89 0.58 20.29
N ARG A 145 -2.39 -0.32 21.14
CA ARG A 145 -2.93 -1.66 21.39
C ARG A 145 -3.42 -1.74 22.84
N SER A 146 -4.08 -2.84 23.22
CA SER A 146 -4.60 -3.01 24.58
C SER A 146 -3.54 -3.12 25.67
N GLY A 147 -2.27 -3.26 25.29
CA GLY A 147 -1.16 -3.52 26.19
C GLY A 147 -0.06 -4.32 25.51
N PHE A 148 1.03 -4.58 26.23
CA PHE A 148 2.13 -5.40 25.71
C PHE A 148 1.76 -6.90 25.63
N ASP A 149 1.13 -7.41 26.67
CA ASP A 149 0.62 -8.78 26.79
C ASP A 149 -0.63 -8.76 27.68
N GLU A 150 -1.16 -9.94 28.02
CA GLU A 150 -2.38 -10.03 28.84
C GLU A 150 -2.17 -9.51 30.26
N ALA A 151 -0.97 -9.67 30.84
CA ALA A 151 -0.68 -9.18 32.18
C ALA A 151 -0.62 -7.65 32.24
N GLY A 152 -0.12 -7.02 31.17
CA GLY A 152 -0.13 -5.57 30.97
C GLY A 152 -1.32 -5.04 30.16
N ARG A 153 -2.43 -5.79 30.07
CA ARG A 153 -3.63 -5.35 29.32
C ARG A 153 -4.39 -4.31 30.15
N ASP A 154 -4.21 -3.04 29.83
CA ASP A 154 -4.96 -1.91 30.40
C ASP A 154 -5.18 -0.82 29.33
N PRO A 155 -6.05 -1.07 28.34
CA PRO A 155 -6.29 -0.12 27.25
C PRO A 155 -6.78 1.24 27.76
N VAL A 156 -7.64 1.26 28.79
CA VAL A 156 -8.24 2.50 29.33
C VAL A 156 -7.19 3.33 30.05
N GLY A 157 -6.40 2.73 30.96
CA GLY A 157 -5.36 3.45 31.69
C GLY A 157 -4.25 3.97 30.77
N ILE A 158 -3.86 3.20 29.75
CA ILE A 158 -2.93 3.68 28.70
C ILE A 158 -3.54 4.88 27.96
N ALA A 159 -4.81 4.80 27.56
CA ALA A 159 -5.45 5.83 26.76
C ALA A 159 -5.68 7.15 27.53
N LEU A 160 -6.05 7.07 28.81
CA LEU A 160 -6.15 8.25 29.69
C LEU A 160 -4.80 8.98 29.80
N ARG A 161 -3.70 8.25 29.97
CA ARG A 161 -2.36 8.82 29.98
C ARG A 161 -1.99 9.47 28.65
N CYS A 162 -2.39 8.88 27.53
CA CYS A 162 -2.20 9.49 26.21
C CYS A 162 -2.98 10.82 26.08
N GLN A 163 -4.23 10.87 26.56
CA GLN A 163 -5.04 12.09 26.61
C GLN A 163 -4.37 13.17 27.47
N ASP A 164 -3.97 12.82 28.69
CA ASP A 164 -3.30 13.74 29.63
C ASP A 164 -1.96 14.28 29.10
N ALA A 165 -1.32 13.52 28.21
CA ALA A 165 -0.08 13.92 27.55
C ALA A 165 -0.30 14.81 26.32
N GLY A 166 -1.55 15.04 25.88
CA GLY A 166 -1.89 15.96 24.79
C GLY A 166 -2.36 15.30 23.49
N ALA A 167 -2.60 13.99 23.46
CA ALA A 167 -3.17 13.33 22.28
C ALA A 167 -4.56 13.92 21.96
N ARG A 168 -4.83 14.20 20.67
CA ARG A 168 -6.07 14.84 20.21
C ARG A 168 -7.17 13.86 19.82
N TRP A 169 -6.81 12.64 19.47
CA TRP A 169 -7.67 11.46 19.39
C TRP A 169 -6.83 10.20 19.48
N ILE A 170 -7.49 9.07 19.75
CA ILE A 170 -6.83 7.77 19.96
C ILE A 170 -7.44 6.74 19.03
N THR A 171 -6.60 5.98 18.33
CA THR A 171 -7.02 4.77 17.64
C THR A 171 -6.65 3.53 18.46
N LEU A 172 -7.62 2.69 18.81
CA LEU A 172 -7.37 1.43 19.52
C LEU A 172 -7.53 0.23 18.59
N HIS A 173 -6.48 -0.59 18.48
CA HIS A 173 -6.59 -1.99 18.04
C HIS A 173 -6.69 -2.88 19.29
N PRO A 174 -7.86 -3.44 19.65
CA PRO A 174 -8.08 -4.06 20.96
C PRO A 174 -7.56 -5.51 21.00
N ARG A 175 -6.26 -5.62 20.78
CA ARG A 175 -5.41 -6.79 20.95
C ARG A 175 -4.16 -6.33 21.68
N THR A 176 -3.55 -7.21 22.47
CA THR A 176 -2.22 -6.96 23.02
C THR A 176 -1.16 -7.09 21.94
N ARG A 177 0.07 -6.66 22.19
CA ARG A 177 1.19 -6.94 21.29
C ARG A 177 1.42 -8.45 21.15
N ALA A 178 1.35 -9.20 22.25
CA ALA A 178 1.54 -10.65 22.27
C ALA A 178 0.55 -11.40 21.35
N ASP A 179 -0.69 -10.93 21.26
CA ASP A 179 -1.71 -11.50 20.38
C ASP A 179 -1.34 -11.39 18.89
N MET A 180 -0.43 -10.49 18.50
CA MET A 180 -0.14 -10.20 17.09
C MET A 180 -1.43 -9.93 16.29
N TYR A 181 -1.90 -10.94 15.54
CA TYR A 181 -3.16 -10.93 14.80
C TYR A 181 -4.02 -12.17 15.06
N SER A 182 -3.70 -12.99 16.06
CA SER A 182 -4.52 -14.14 16.47
C SER A 182 -5.71 -13.71 17.32
N GLY A 183 -6.65 -14.64 17.53
CA GLY A 183 -7.88 -14.39 18.26
C GLY A 183 -8.74 -13.31 17.61
N GLU A 184 -9.70 -12.79 18.36
CA GLU A 184 -10.63 -11.74 17.94
C GLU A 184 -10.28 -10.42 18.65
N ALA A 185 -10.51 -9.30 17.96
CA ALA A 185 -10.44 -7.97 18.54
C ALA A 185 -11.51 -7.82 19.64
N ARG A 186 -11.11 -7.44 20.86
CA ARG A 186 -12.05 -7.23 21.98
C ARG A 186 -12.72 -5.85 21.88
N TRP A 187 -13.71 -5.70 20.99
CA TRP A 187 -14.37 -4.41 20.73
C TRP A 187 -15.00 -3.75 21.97
N SER A 188 -15.35 -4.52 23.00
CA SER A 188 -15.77 -3.97 24.30
C SER A 188 -14.74 -3.03 24.93
N GLU A 189 -13.44 -3.19 24.64
CA GLU A 189 -12.39 -2.27 25.10
C GLU A 189 -12.47 -0.91 24.38
N ILE A 190 -12.86 -0.89 23.11
CA ILE A 190 -13.11 0.35 22.38
C ILE A 190 -14.28 1.10 23.02
N ARG A 191 -15.34 0.39 23.39
CA ARG A 191 -16.47 0.97 24.13
C ARG A 191 -16.02 1.61 25.44
N GLN A 192 -15.21 0.90 26.22
CA GLN A 192 -14.68 1.41 27.49
C GLN A 192 -13.84 2.68 27.30
N LEU A 193 -13.07 2.79 26.22
CA LEU A 193 -12.35 4.02 25.87
C LEU A 193 -13.31 5.16 25.53
N VAL A 194 -14.35 4.90 24.74
CA VAL A 194 -15.37 5.89 24.38
C VAL A 194 -16.06 6.44 25.63
N ASP A 195 -16.33 5.59 26.61
CA ASP A 195 -16.98 6.01 27.87
C ASP A 195 -16.03 6.78 28.81
N ALA A 196 -14.72 6.52 28.74
CA ALA A 196 -13.74 7.07 29.69
C ALA A 196 -13.01 8.34 29.20
N LEU A 197 -12.90 8.55 27.89
CA LEU A 197 -12.11 9.64 27.31
C LEU A 197 -12.97 10.85 26.94
N GLU A 198 -12.37 12.04 27.00
CA GLU A 198 -12.95 13.30 26.53
C GLU A 198 -12.59 13.61 25.06
N ILE A 199 -11.58 12.92 24.54
CA ILE A 199 -11.14 13.02 23.14
C ILE A 199 -11.73 11.89 22.27
N PRO A 200 -11.87 12.09 20.95
CA PRO A 200 -12.42 11.07 20.06
C PRO A 200 -11.63 9.75 20.07
N VAL A 201 -12.38 8.66 19.88
CA VAL A 201 -11.86 7.29 19.81
C VAL A 201 -12.17 6.68 18.45
N ILE A 202 -11.14 6.20 17.77
CA ILE A 202 -11.23 5.50 16.50
C ILE A 202 -11.14 3.99 16.75
N GLY A 203 -12.19 3.26 16.37
CA GLY A 203 -12.23 1.81 16.48
C GLY A 203 -11.42 1.14 15.36
N ASN A 204 -10.57 0.17 15.70
CA ASN A 204 -9.80 -0.60 14.72
C ASN A 204 -9.79 -2.09 15.05
N GLY A 205 -9.77 -2.93 14.01
CA GLY A 205 -9.58 -4.36 14.14
C GLY A 205 -10.78 -5.15 13.65
N ASP A 206 -10.50 -6.16 12.81
CA ASP A 206 -11.45 -7.15 12.30
C ASP A 206 -12.65 -6.61 11.50
N ILE A 207 -12.53 -5.39 10.95
CA ILE A 207 -13.45 -4.88 9.92
C ILE A 207 -13.12 -5.55 8.58
N ARG A 208 -14.01 -6.39 8.07
CA ARG A 208 -13.81 -7.18 6.84
C ARG A 208 -14.93 -7.00 5.82
N SER A 209 -15.96 -6.21 6.14
CA SER A 209 -17.14 -5.96 5.32
C SER A 209 -17.87 -4.70 5.79
N GLY A 210 -18.79 -4.19 4.96
CA GLY A 210 -19.70 -3.11 5.36
C GLY A 210 -20.46 -3.38 6.68
N PRO A 211 -21.11 -4.55 6.84
CA PRO A 211 -21.77 -4.93 8.10
C PRO A 211 -20.86 -4.91 9.34
N ASP A 212 -19.58 -5.27 9.20
CA ASP A 212 -18.63 -5.18 10.32
C ASP A 212 -18.41 -3.72 10.75
N ALA A 213 -18.35 -2.79 9.80
CA ALA A 213 -18.23 -1.36 10.12
C ALA A 213 -19.46 -0.84 10.87
N ARG A 214 -20.67 -1.22 10.42
CA ARG A 214 -21.91 -0.87 11.14
C ARG A 214 -21.92 -1.44 12.55
N ARG A 215 -21.56 -2.72 12.71
CA ARG A 215 -21.45 -3.36 14.03
C ARG A 215 -20.42 -2.68 14.93
N MET A 216 -19.24 -2.33 14.42
CA MET A 216 -18.23 -1.60 15.17
C MET A 216 -18.78 -0.29 15.74
N ARG A 217 -19.48 0.51 14.92
CA ARG A 217 -20.13 1.73 15.42
C ARG A 217 -21.19 1.41 16.47
N ASP A 218 -22.11 0.50 16.16
CA ASP A 218 -23.28 0.23 16.99
C ASP A 218 -22.90 -0.40 18.35
N GLU A 219 -21.89 -1.27 18.38
CA GLU A 219 -21.42 -1.96 19.60
C GLU A 219 -20.53 -1.07 20.47
N THR A 220 -19.73 -0.17 19.86
CA THR A 220 -18.68 0.56 20.58
C THR A 220 -18.96 2.04 20.77
N GLY A 221 -19.79 2.65 19.93
CA GLY A 221 -19.98 4.10 19.91
C GLY A 221 -18.73 4.88 19.46
N CYS A 222 -17.76 4.23 18.79
CA CYS A 222 -16.55 4.91 18.34
C CYS A 222 -16.86 6.08 17.38
N HIS A 223 -16.03 7.12 17.46
CA HIS A 223 -16.19 8.36 16.70
C HIS A 223 -15.70 8.24 15.26
N GLY A 224 -14.94 7.19 14.95
CA GLY A 224 -14.50 6.85 13.60
C GLY A 224 -14.06 5.39 13.54
N ILE A 225 -13.93 4.84 12.34
CA ILE A 225 -13.55 3.44 12.12
C ILE A 225 -12.32 3.39 11.24
N MET A 226 -11.27 2.72 11.69
CA MET A 226 -10.05 2.51 10.91
C MET A 226 -10.02 1.09 10.33
N ILE A 227 -9.93 1.00 9.01
CA ILE A 227 -9.86 -0.24 8.24
C ILE A 227 -8.42 -0.50 7.80
N ALA A 228 -7.90 -1.69 8.10
CA ALA A 228 -6.55 -2.11 7.75
C ALA A 228 -6.59 -3.25 6.72
N ARG A 229 -6.29 -4.49 7.14
CA ARG A 229 -6.27 -5.70 6.30
C ARG A 229 -7.58 -5.98 5.53
N GLY A 230 -8.71 -5.42 5.95
CA GLY A 230 -9.97 -5.48 5.21
C GLY A 230 -9.86 -4.84 3.82
N SER A 231 -8.98 -3.84 3.65
CA SER A 231 -8.77 -3.13 2.39
C SER A 231 -7.83 -3.86 1.40
N HIS A 232 -7.16 -4.93 1.84
CA HIS A 232 -6.12 -5.61 1.04
C HIS A 232 -6.70 -6.28 -0.20
N GLY A 233 -6.44 -5.67 -1.37
CA GLY A 233 -7.03 -6.12 -2.64
C GLY A 233 -8.54 -5.87 -2.71
N ASP A 234 -9.06 -5.05 -1.81
CA ASP A 234 -10.48 -4.75 -1.62
C ASP A 234 -10.63 -3.28 -1.15
N PRO A 235 -10.21 -2.28 -1.95
CA PRO A 235 -10.40 -0.89 -1.59
C PRO A 235 -11.88 -0.48 -1.56
N TRP A 236 -12.78 -1.22 -2.23
CA TRP A 236 -14.22 -0.93 -2.23
C TRP A 236 -14.92 -1.23 -0.90
N ILE A 237 -14.25 -1.90 0.05
CA ILE A 237 -14.72 -2.02 1.44
C ILE A 237 -15.12 -0.67 2.07
N PHE A 238 -14.49 0.43 1.66
CA PHE A 238 -14.86 1.77 2.15
C PHE A 238 -16.24 2.20 1.66
N THR A 239 -16.59 1.88 0.41
CA THR A 239 -17.92 2.12 -0.15
C THR A 239 -18.97 1.25 0.56
N GLU A 240 -18.64 -0.01 0.81
CA GLU A 240 -19.50 -0.92 1.58
C GLU A 240 -19.75 -0.42 3.01
N ALA A 241 -18.67 0.00 3.69
CA ALA A 241 -18.73 0.53 5.04
C ALA A 241 -19.57 1.81 5.11
N ARG A 242 -19.36 2.74 4.16
CA ARG A 242 -20.16 3.97 4.06
C ARG A 242 -21.64 3.65 3.88
N ALA A 243 -21.99 2.81 2.90
CA ALA A 243 -23.38 2.40 2.67
C ALA A 243 -24.02 1.76 3.91
N ALA A 244 -23.29 0.86 4.59
CA ALA A 244 -23.79 0.20 5.80
C ALA A 244 -24.00 1.19 6.97
N LEU A 245 -23.09 2.15 7.15
CA LEU A 245 -23.21 3.18 8.20
C LEU A 245 -24.39 4.11 7.92
N ASP A 246 -24.63 4.46 6.66
CA ASP A 246 -25.73 5.34 6.24
C ASP A 246 -27.08 4.61 6.19
N GLY A 247 -27.12 3.30 6.48
CA GLY A 247 -28.33 2.49 6.44
C GLY A 247 -28.84 2.19 5.02
N LEU A 248 -27.96 2.33 4.02
CA LEU A 248 -28.24 2.03 2.62
C LEU A 248 -27.93 0.56 2.30
N PRO A 249 -28.51 -0.02 1.24
CA PRO A 249 -28.12 -1.33 0.74
C PRO A 249 -26.62 -1.38 0.46
N VAL A 250 -25.92 -2.35 1.04
CA VAL A 250 -24.49 -2.55 0.79
C VAL A 250 -24.29 -3.03 -0.65
N PRO A 251 -23.48 -2.34 -1.47
CA PRO A 251 -23.20 -2.77 -2.83
C PRO A 251 -22.65 -4.19 -2.88
N GLY A 252 -22.94 -4.90 -3.97
CA GLY A 252 -22.29 -6.17 -4.25
C GLY A 252 -20.78 -5.98 -4.50
N GLN A 253 -20.02 -7.05 -4.29
CA GLN A 253 -18.60 -7.08 -4.65
C GLN A 253 -18.44 -6.87 -6.16
N PRO A 254 -17.39 -6.16 -6.61
CA PRO A 254 -17.14 -5.94 -8.02
C PRO A 254 -16.94 -7.27 -8.74
N GLY A 255 -17.41 -7.32 -9.99
CA GLY A 255 -17.16 -8.45 -10.88
C GLY A 255 -15.66 -8.66 -11.10
N VAL A 256 -15.29 -9.83 -11.64
CA VAL A 256 -13.87 -10.18 -11.87
C VAL A 256 -13.17 -9.13 -12.74
N GLU A 257 -13.83 -8.69 -13.83
CA GLU A 257 -13.28 -7.70 -14.76
C GLU A 257 -13.03 -6.35 -14.07
N GLU A 258 -14.03 -5.84 -13.33
CA GLU A 258 -13.93 -4.58 -12.59
C GLU A 258 -12.85 -4.65 -11.51
N ARG A 259 -12.79 -5.77 -10.76
CA ARG A 259 -11.73 -6.01 -9.78
C ARG A 259 -10.34 -5.91 -10.41
N PHE A 260 -10.12 -6.51 -11.56
CA PHE A 260 -8.83 -6.43 -12.26
C PHE A 260 -8.57 -5.07 -12.90
N ALA A 261 -9.61 -4.34 -13.32
CA ALA A 261 -9.48 -2.94 -13.74
C ALA A 261 -8.99 -2.06 -12.58
N ILE A 262 -9.54 -2.24 -11.37
CA ILE A 262 -9.10 -1.55 -10.15
C ILE A 262 -7.66 -1.94 -9.79
N CYS A 263 -7.33 -3.23 -9.85
CA CYS A 263 -5.97 -3.73 -9.62
C CYS A 263 -4.96 -3.10 -10.60
N LEU A 264 -5.32 -3.00 -11.88
CA LEU A 264 -4.47 -2.41 -12.91
C LEU A 264 -4.32 -0.89 -12.72
N ARG A 265 -5.38 -0.18 -12.32
CA ARG A 265 -5.31 1.22 -11.92
C ARG A 265 -4.32 1.41 -10.77
N HIS A 266 -4.43 0.57 -9.74
CA HIS A 266 -3.52 0.58 -8.61
C HIS A 266 -2.06 0.34 -9.04
N ALA A 267 -1.81 -0.67 -9.87
CA ALA A 267 -0.48 -0.97 -10.40
C ALA A 267 0.11 0.22 -11.18
N ARG A 268 -0.67 0.83 -12.07
CA ARG A 268 -0.25 1.99 -12.85
C ARG A 268 0.11 3.17 -11.97
N ASN A 269 -0.70 3.46 -10.95
CA ASN A 269 -0.41 4.53 -9.99
C ASN A 269 0.88 4.24 -9.21
N ALA A 270 1.11 2.99 -8.79
CA ALA A 270 2.33 2.59 -8.10
C ALA A 270 3.59 2.76 -8.97
N ILE A 271 3.51 2.34 -10.24
CA ILE A 271 4.61 2.48 -11.21
C ILE A 271 4.90 3.97 -11.50
N ALA A 272 3.86 4.80 -11.60
CA ALA A 272 4.02 6.23 -11.87
C ALA A 272 4.58 7.02 -10.68
N PHE A 273 4.34 6.56 -9.46
CA PHE A 273 4.77 7.21 -8.23
C PHE A 273 6.25 6.94 -7.90
N GLU A 274 6.72 5.74 -8.21
CA GLU A 274 8.09 5.32 -7.93
C GLU A 274 9.07 5.75 -9.04
N PRO A 275 10.25 6.29 -8.70
CA PRO A 275 11.27 6.62 -9.70
C PRO A 275 11.79 5.39 -10.45
N ASP A 276 11.80 4.23 -9.78
CA ASP A 276 12.23 2.95 -10.33
C ASP A 276 10.99 2.09 -10.64
N SER A 277 10.56 2.13 -11.90
CA SER A 277 9.38 1.42 -12.37
C SER A 277 9.50 -0.10 -12.25
N GLU A 278 10.71 -0.66 -12.38
CA GLU A 278 10.93 -2.10 -12.25
C GLU A 278 10.76 -2.53 -10.79
N ARG A 279 11.37 -1.79 -9.87
CA ARG A 279 11.17 -1.98 -8.43
C ARG A 279 9.70 -1.83 -8.05
N ALA A 280 8.99 -0.84 -8.60
CA ALA A 280 7.57 -0.63 -8.35
C ALA A 280 6.73 -1.86 -8.71
N VAL A 281 6.96 -2.46 -9.90
CA VAL A 281 6.24 -3.68 -10.31
C VAL A 281 6.58 -4.86 -9.39
N LEU A 282 7.85 -5.03 -9.02
CA LEU A 282 8.28 -6.10 -8.13
C LEU A 282 7.62 -5.98 -6.75
N GLU A 283 7.60 -4.77 -6.18
CA GLU A 283 6.95 -4.50 -4.90
C GLU A 283 5.42 -4.66 -5.01
N PHE A 284 4.83 -4.32 -6.15
CA PHE A 284 3.39 -4.44 -6.39
C PHE A 284 2.89 -5.89 -6.42
N ARG A 285 3.75 -6.88 -6.73
CA ARG A 285 3.35 -8.30 -6.80
C ARG A 285 2.63 -8.82 -5.56
N LYS A 286 2.97 -8.30 -4.36
CA LYS A 286 2.27 -8.65 -3.12
C LYS A 286 0.77 -8.32 -3.18
N HIS A 287 0.38 -7.21 -3.82
CA HIS A 287 -1.00 -6.79 -3.98
C HIS A 287 -1.77 -7.70 -4.94
N LEU A 288 -1.12 -8.22 -5.99
CA LEU A 288 -1.71 -9.20 -6.91
C LEU A 288 -2.20 -10.45 -6.15
N GLY A 289 -1.46 -10.86 -5.12
CA GLY A 289 -1.86 -11.95 -4.24
C GLY A 289 -3.19 -11.69 -3.52
N TRP A 290 -3.49 -10.44 -3.20
CA TRP A 290 -4.74 -10.04 -2.53
C TRP A 290 -5.90 -9.92 -3.51
N TYR A 291 -5.72 -9.28 -4.67
CA TYR A 291 -6.78 -9.18 -5.68
C TYR A 291 -7.21 -10.55 -6.24
N THR A 292 -6.28 -11.51 -6.31
CA THR A 292 -6.58 -12.88 -6.76
C THR A 292 -7.25 -13.77 -5.71
N LYS A 293 -7.40 -13.29 -4.46
CA LYS A 293 -7.95 -14.10 -3.37
C LYS A 293 -9.44 -14.36 -3.59
N GLY A 294 -9.84 -15.63 -3.41
CA GLY A 294 -11.23 -16.08 -3.52
C GLY A 294 -11.71 -16.35 -4.94
N LEU A 295 -10.89 -16.07 -5.97
CA LEU A 295 -11.25 -16.36 -7.36
C LEU A 295 -11.08 -17.86 -7.70
N PRO A 296 -11.97 -18.45 -8.51
CA PRO A 296 -11.72 -19.74 -9.15
C PRO A 296 -10.39 -19.72 -9.92
N GLY A 297 -9.53 -20.72 -9.72
CA GLY A 297 -8.20 -20.75 -10.34
C GLY A 297 -7.20 -19.71 -9.83
N GLY A 298 -7.55 -18.91 -8.81
CA GLY A 298 -6.73 -17.79 -8.33
C GLY A 298 -5.33 -18.18 -7.85
N ARG A 299 -5.12 -19.43 -7.39
CA ARG A 299 -3.79 -19.95 -7.05
C ARG A 299 -2.89 -20.06 -8.29
N VAL A 300 -3.42 -20.58 -9.40
CA VAL A 300 -2.68 -20.72 -10.66
C VAL A 300 -2.33 -19.34 -11.20
N LEU A 301 -3.34 -18.46 -11.29
CA LEU A 301 -3.15 -17.08 -11.73
C LEU A 301 -2.11 -16.33 -10.88
N ARG A 302 -2.14 -16.50 -9.56
CA ARG A 302 -1.13 -15.90 -8.67
C ARG A 302 0.28 -16.41 -8.98
N THR A 303 0.46 -17.72 -9.16
CA THR A 303 1.77 -18.28 -9.53
C THR A 303 2.28 -17.67 -10.83
N GLU A 304 1.42 -17.61 -11.85
CA GLU A 304 1.76 -17.00 -13.14
C GLU A 304 2.14 -15.53 -13.02
N LEU A 305 1.36 -14.74 -12.26
CA LEU A 305 1.62 -13.31 -12.04
C LEU A 305 2.92 -13.06 -11.27
N PHE A 306 3.27 -13.92 -10.31
CA PHE A 306 4.53 -13.81 -9.58
C PHE A 306 5.75 -14.19 -10.42
N GLN A 307 5.58 -15.06 -11.42
CA GLN A 307 6.60 -15.48 -12.36
C GLN A 307 6.67 -14.59 -13.62
N ALA A 308 5.67 -13.71 -13.81
CA ALA A 308 5.62 -12.83 -14.97
C ALA A 308 6.87 -11.95 -15.00
N PRO A 309 7.66 -11.97 -16.10
CA PRO A 309 8.82 -11.12 -16.22
C PRO A 309 8.39 -9.65 -16.17
N VAL A 310 9.20 -8.83 -15.49
CA VAL A 310 8.99 -7.38 -15.43
C VAL A 310 9.90 -6.77 -16.48
N TYR A 311 9.32 -6.01 -17.39
CA TYR A 311 10.05 -5.32 -18.43
C TYR A 311 9.84 -3.82 -18.28
N ASN A 312 10.91 -3.05 -18.45
CA ASN A 312 10.84 -1.60 -18.41
C ASN A 312 10.04 -1.07 -19.60
N THR A 313 9.00 -0.27 -19.33
CA THR A 313 8.14 0.31 -20.39
C THR A 313 8.88 1.29 -21.29
N THR A 314 9.93 1.97 -20.81
CA THR A 314 10.80 2.82 -21.66
C THR A 314 11.61 2.02 -22.67
N ARG A 315 11.78 0.72 -22.40
CA ARG A 315 12.52 -0.23 -23.23
C ARG A 315 11.60 -1.20 -23.94
N THR A 316 10.29 -1.05 -23.82
CA THR A 316 9.30 -1.90 -24.49
C THR A 316 8.55 -1.07 -25.50
N GLU A 317 8.65 -1.44 -26.77
CA GLU A 317 7.82 -0.84 -27.80
C GLU A 317 6.53 -1.62 -27.98
N THR A 318 5.43 -0.89 -28.15
CA THR A 318 4.12 -1.48 -28.43
C THR A 318 3.79 -1.27 -29.91
N LEU A 319 3.70 -2.37 -30.65
CA LEU A 319 3.39 -2.42 -32.07
C LEU A 319 1.95 -2.90 -32.25
N ARG A 320 1.16 -2.17 -33.03
CA ARG A 320 -0.12 -2.67 -33.54
C ARG A 320 0.11 -3.28 -34.92
N PHE A 321 -0.40 -4.47 -35.14
CA PHE A 321 -0.19 -5.20 -36.39
C PHE A 321 -1.50 -5.79 -36.93
N ALA A 322 -1.62 -5.81 -38.26
CA ALA A 322 -2.76 -6.42 -38.96
C ALA A 322 -2.46 -7.84 -39.48
N SER A 323 -1.18 -8.19 -39.63
CA SER A 323 -0.73 -9.49 -40.15
C SER A 323 0.66 -9.86 -39.61
N LEU A 324 1.11 -11.09 -39.89
CA LEU A 324 2.47 -11.52 -39.56
C LEU A 324 3.53 -10.63 -40.23
N ASP A 325 3.37 -10.32 -41.51
CA ASP A 325 4.32 -9.51 -42.28
C ASP A 325 4.41 -8.08 -41.72
N ASP A 326 3.27 -7.51 -41.33
CA ASP A 326 3.21 -6.18 -40.72
C ASP A 326 3.94 -6.17 -39.37
N LEU A 327 3.66 -7.15 -38.50
CA LEU A 327 4.35 -7.30 -37.21
C LEU A 327 5.87 -7.42 -37.40
N VAL A 328 6.31 -8.31 -38.29
CA VAL A 328 7.72 -8.61 -38.49
C VAL A 328 8.46 -7.43 -39.10
N THR A 329 7.83 -6.71 -40.04
CA THR A 329 8.42 -5.49 -40.64
C THR A 329 8.59 -4.38 -39.61
N GLN A 330 7.56 -4.12 -38.79
CA GLN A 330 7.65 -3.12 -37.73
C GLN A 330 8.70 -3.50 -36.68
N ALA A 331 8.72 -4.77 -36.25
CA ALA A 331 9.67 -5.24 -35.24
C ALA A 331 11.12 -5.23 -35.75
N GLU A 332 11.37 -5.48 -37.04
CA GLU A 332 12.72 -5.40 -37.63
C GLU A 332 13.31 -3.99 -37.48
N LEU A 333 12.52 -2.98 -37.86
CA LEU A 333 12.94 -1.57 -37.80
C LEU A 333 13.36 -1.16 -36.39
N SER A 334 12.66 -1.72 -35.40
CA SER A 334 12.88 -1.48 -33.98
C SER A 334 14.09 -2.19 -33.40
N LEU A 335 14.42 -3.37 -33.91
CA LEU A 335 15.42 -4.27 -33.33
C LEU A 335 16.76 -4.27 -34.06
N ARG A 336 16.80 -3.81 -35.33
CA ARG A 336 18.00 -3.89 -36.18
C ARG A 336 19.27 -3.30 -35.57
N GLU A 337 19.16 -2.15 -34.89
CA GLU A 337 20.31 -1.52 -34.23
C GLU A 337 20.68 -2.23 -32.92
N LEU A 338 19.70 -2.81 -32.22
CA LEU A 338 19.93 -3.54 -30.97
C LEU A 338 20.78 -4.80 -31.21
N VAL A 339 20.46 -5.57 -32.25
CA VAL A 339 21.16 -6.82 -32.58
C VAL A 339 22.42 -6.61 -33.42
N ARG A 340 22.73 -5.36 -33.79
CA ARG A 340 23.83 -5.05 -34.69
C ARG A 340 25.15 -5.60 -34.17
N ALA A 341 25.83 -6.39 -35.02
CA ALA A 341 27.09 -7.06 -34.72
C ALA A 341 27.11 -7.91 -33.43
N ARG A 342 25.95 -8.40 -32.99
CA ARG A 342 25.79 -9.23 -31.79
C ARG A 342 25.01 -10.50 -32.11
N THR A 343 25.27 -11.60 -31.38
CA THR A 343 24.40 -12.78 -31.46
C THR A 343 23.09 -12.50 -30.72
N PHE A 344 21.97 -13.03 -31.23
CA PHE A 344 20.67 -12.79 -30.63
C PHE A 344 19.76 -14.02 -30.58
N ALA A 345 18.80 -14.00 -29.66
CA ALA A 345 17.68 -14.95 -29.60
C ALA A 345 16.35 -14.21 -29.46
N LEU A 346 15.38 -14.55 -30.31
CA LEU A 346 14.01 -14.06 -30.16
C LEU A 346 13.22 -15.00 -29.25
N ARG A 347 12.65 -14.47 -28.16
CA ARG A 347 11.77 -15.22 -27.23
C ARG A 347 10.33 -14.78 -27.43
N VAL A 348 9.69 -15.38 -28.42
CA VAL A 348 8.31 -15.04 -28.79
C VAL A 348 7.31 -15.84 -27.96
N ARG A 349 6.42 -15.13 -27.25
CA ARG A 349 5.27 -15.69 -26.56
C ARG A 349 3.99 -15.07 -27.12
N ARG A 350 2.95 -15.88 -27.24
CA ARG A 350 1.67 -15.50 -27.86
C ARG A 350 0.52 -15.96 -26.99
N ARG A 351 -0.46 -15.08 -26.78
CA ARG A 351 -1.72 -15.38 -26.07
C ARG A 351 -2.90 -15.09 -26.99
N GLY A 352 -3.86 -16.02 -27.05
CA GLY A 352 -5.06 -15.93 -27.90
C GLY A 352 -4.96 -16.72 -29.20
N GLU A 353 -5.90 -16.52 -30.13
CA GLU A 353 -5.95 -17.16 -31.45
C GLU A 353 -5.36 -16.22 -32.51
N HIS A 354 -4.45 -16.73 -33.34
CA HIS A 354 -3.78 -15.99 -34.42
C HIS A 354 -3.54 -16.98 -35.57
N GLU A 355 -3.45 -16.49 -36.81
CA GLU A 355 -3.19 -17.32 -37.99
C GLU A 355 -1.75 -17.87 -38.06
N PHE A 356 -0.87 -17.40 -37.16
CA PHE A 356 0.53 -17.79 -37.09
C PHE A 356 0.93 -18.28 -35.68
N ARG A 357 2.02 -19.03 -35.61
CA ARG A 357 2.62 -19.53 -34.36
C ARG A 357 3.77 -18.63 -33.94
N SER A 358 4.15 -18.68 -32.66
CA SER A 358 5.31 -17.94 -32.14
C SER A 358 6.60 -18.26 -32.90
N ARG A 359 6.75 -19.51 -33.37
CA ARG A 359 7.89 -19.92 -34.21
C ARG A 359 7.91 -19.19 -35.55
N ASP A 360 6.75 -18.95 -36.15
CA ASP A 360 6.67 -18.33 -37.48
C ASP A 360 7.16 -16.87 -37.40
N VAL A 361 6.80 -16.15 -36.32
CA VAL A 361 7.36 -14.82 -36.00
C VAL A 361 8.88 -14.88 -35.78
N ALA A 362 9.35 -15.81 -34.94
CA ALA A 362 10.78 -15.92 -34.62
C ALA A 362 11.64 -16.23 -35.85
N VAL A 363 11.14 -17.06 -36.77
CA VAL A 363 11.83 -17.37 -38.03
C VAL A 363 11.83 -16.17 -38.96
N ALA A 364 10.66 -15.61 -39.26
CA ALA A 364 10.55 -14.51 -40.22
C ALA A 364 11.33 -13.26 -39.77
N LEU A 365 11.18 -12.86 -38.50
CA LEU A 365 11.93 -11.72 -37.95
C LEU A 365 13.43 -12.04 -37.80
N GLY A 366 13.76 -13.27 -37.43
CA GLY A 366 15.16 -13.71 -37.35
C GLY A 366 15.87 -13.65 -38.70
N ASP A 367 15.20 -14.03 -39.78
CA ASP A 367 15.74 -13.97 -41.14
C ASP A 367 15.96 -12.53 -41.62
N LEU A 368 15.08 -11.60 -41.23
CA LEU A 368 15.27 -10.17 -41.53
C LEU A 368 16.41 -9.51 -40.74
N LEU A 369 16.60 -9.91 -39.47
CA LEU A 369 17.61 -9.33 -38.59
C LEU A 369 19.01 -9.91 -38.82
N ARG A 370 19.12 -11.17 -39.29
CA ARG A 370 20.38 -11.90 -39.46
C ARG A 370 21.43 -11.17 -40.29
N PRO A 371 21.13 -10.50 -41.42
CA PRO A 371 22.13 -9.78 -42.22
C PRO A 371 22.87 -8.66 -41.46
N GLY A 372 22.26 -8.08 -40.42
CA GLY A 372 22.83 -7.00 -39.62
C GLY A 372 23.49 -7.44 -38.31
N SER A 373 23.36 -8.71 -37.91
CA SER A 373 23.81 -9.24 -36.62
C SER A 373 25.07 -10.10 -36.73
N ALA A 374 25.59 -10.60 -35.61
CA ALA A 374 26.66 -11.61 -35.61
C ALA A 374 26.15 -13.05 -35.73
N GLY A 375 24.83 -13.24 -35.89
CA GLY A 375 24.17 -14.54 -35.99
C GLY A 375 23.04 -14.73 -34.97
N VAL A 376 22.38 -15.88 -35.06
CA VAL A 376 21.39 -16.34 -34.06
C VAL A 376 22.06 -17.37 -33.16
N ASP A 377 22.01 -17.16 -31.85
CA ASP A 377 22.47 -18.11 -30.84
C ASP A 377 21.34 -18.34 -29.85
N LEU A 378 20.80 -19.55 -29.80
CA LEU A 378 19.62 -19.85 -28.96
C LEU A 378 19.99 -20.22 -27.52
N ASP A 379 21.25 -20.60 -27.30
CA ASP A 379 21.75 -21.14 -26.04
C ASP A 379 22.45 -20.04 -25.23
N HIS A 380 23.31 -19.25 -25.87
CA HIS A 380 24.12 -18.20 -25.24
C HIS A 380 24.14 -16.88 -26.06
N PRO A 381 22.97 -16.28 -26.35
CA PRO A 381 22.92 -15.02 -27.09
C PRO A 381 23.57 -13.87 -26.31
N GLN A 382 24.22 -12.96 -27.03
CA GLN A 382 24.60 -11.66 -26.46
C GLN A 382 23.39 -10.74 -26.22
N ILE A 383 22.29 -10.97 -26.94
CA ILE A 383 21.03 -10.22 -26.81
C ILE A 383 19.86 -11.19 -26.82
N GLU A 384 19.07 -11.22 -25.75
CA GLU A 384 17.77 -11.89 -25.74
C GLU A 384 16.65 -10.87 -25.94
N VAL A 385 15.77 -11.10 -26.93
CA VAL A 385 14.66 -10.20 -27.29
C VAL A 385 13.32 -10.88 -27.03
N PRO A 386 12.71 -10.61 -25.86
CA PRO A 386 11.32 -10.96 -25.59
C PRO A 386 10.34 -10.25 -26.53
N ILE A 387 9.39 -11.02 -27.07
CA ILE A 387 8.26 -10.50 -27.84
C ILE A 387 6.98 -11.16 -27.30
N GLU A 388 6.11 -10.36 -26.68
CA GLU A 388 4.83 -10.83 -26.15
C GLU A 388 3.68 -10.34 -27.05
N ILE A 389 2.90 -11.27 -27.59
CA ILE A 389 1.83 -10.97 -28.56
C ILE A 389 0.47 -11.31 -27.94
N SER A 390 -0.46 -10.36 -27.99
CA SER A 390 -1.85 -10.56 -27.56
C SER A 390 -2.80 -9.72 -28.39
N GLY A 391 -3.75 -10.38 -29.07
CA GLY A 391 -4.68 -9.71 -29.99
C GLY A 391 -3.94 -9.12 -31.19
N ASP A 392 -4.22 -7.86 -31.51
CA ASP A 392 -3.58 -7.07 -32.57
C ASP A 392 -2.34 -6.29 -32.07
N VAL A 393 -1.84 -6.61 -30.88
CA VAL A 393 -0.76 -5.88 -30.21
C VAL A 393 0.41 -6.80 -29.89
N ALA A 394 1.62 -6.33 -30.21
CA ALA A 394 2.87 -6.96 -29.81
C ALA A 394 3.70 -6.00 -28.95
N HIS A 395 4.26 -6.50 -27.86
CA HIS A 395 5.21 -5.80 -27.01
C HIS A 395 6.61 -6.35 -27.28
N VAL A 396 7.46 -5.52 -27.87
CA VAL A 396 8.83 -5.86 -28.27
C VAL A 396 9.80 -5.20 -27.30
N LEU A 397 10.62 -6.01 -26.61
CA LEU A 397 11.64 -5.48 -25.70
C LEU A 397 12.90 -5.06 -26.47
N ARG A 398 13.28 -3.80 -26.34
CA ARG A 398 14.42 -3.15 -27.00
C ARG A 398 15.68 -3.12 -26.11
N ASP A 399 15.89 -4.11 -25.26
CA ASP A 399 17.01 -4.11 -24.31
C ASP A 399 17.86 -5.38 -24.37
N SER A 400 19.13 -5.26 -23.99
CA SER A 400 20.00 -6.37 -23.68
C SER A 400 19.76 -6.80 -22.23
N LEU A 401 19.11 -7.93 -22.00
CA LEU A 401 19.21 -8.58 -20.68
C LEU A 401 20.67 -9.01 -20.47
N PRO A 402 21.34 -8.65 -19.37
CA PRO A 402 22.60 -9.30 -18.98
C PRO A 402 22.39 -10.76 -18.56
#